data_AF-A0A830F928-F1
#
_entry.id   AF-A0A830F928-F1
#
_cell.length_a   1.000
_cell.length_b   1.000
_cell.length_c   1.000
_cell.angle_alpha   90.00
_cell.angle_beta   90.00
_cell.angle_gamma   90.00
#
_symmetry.space_group_name_H-M   'P 1'
#
loop_
_entity.id
_entity.type
_entity.pdbx_description
1 polymer ?
#
loop_
_entity_poly.entity_id
_entity_poly.type
_entity_poly.pdbx_seq_one_letter_code
_entity_poly.pdbx_strand_id
1 'polypeptide(L)'
;MEESESREIELTGHEAEIARESLDRHEAKAPDVERETIADLEAAFSEASDDRLTVSLTRAEARVVIAALEEREVRARGREEERALELRERFATAFDFEQRDVSMDAEAPTTYPARRP
;
A
#
# COMPACT_ATOMS: atom_id res chain seq x y z
N MET A 1 22.47 -4.49 16.71
CA MET A 1 22.11 -4.86 15.33
C MET A 1 20.62 -4.66 15.28
N GLU A 2 20.17 -3.49 14.82
CA GLU A 2 18.77 -3.33 14.48
C GLU A 2 18.55 -4.25 13.28
N GLU A 3 17.93 -5.38 13.55
CA GLU A 3 17.47 -6.30 12.53
C GLU A 3 16.58 -5.45 11.62
N SER A 4 16.92 -5.34 10.34
CA SER A 4 16.01 -4.80 9.34
C SER A 4 14.74 -5.63 9.45
N GLU A 5 13.73 -5.16 10.20
CA GLU A 5 12.50 -5.90 10.44
C GLU A 5 11.84 -6.15 9.09
N SER A 6 12.04 -7.36 8.58
CA SER A 6 11.36 -7.86 7.40
C SER A 6 10.06 -8.53 7.84
N ARG A 7 8.97 -8.18 7.18
CA ARG A 7 7.65 -8.77 7.42
C ARG A 7 7.15 -9.43 6.15
N GLU A 8 6.55 -10.59 6.37
CA GLU A 8 5.88 -11.36 5.33
C GLU A 8 4.46 -10.81 5.14
N ILE A 9 4.11 -10.51 3.88
CA ILE A 9 2.77 -10.06 3.52
C ILE A 9 2.22 -11.02 2.46
N GLU A 10 1.06 -11.60 2.77
CA GLU A 10 0.29 -12.39 1.82
C GLU A 10 -0.52 -11.47 0.90
N LEU A 11 -0.35 -11.68 -0.40
CA LEU A 11 -1.00 -10.97 -1.50
C LEU A 11 -1.65 -11.99 -2.42
N THR A 12 -2.78 -11.63 -3.02
CA THR A 12 -3.32 -12.38 -4.17
C THR A 12 -2.52 -12.07 -5.43
N GLY A 13 -2.59 -12.93 -6.45
CA GLY A 13 -1.92 -12.68 -7.73
C GLY A 13 -2.28 -11.32 -8.35
N HIS A 14 -3.54 -10.91 -8.21
CA HIS A 14 -4.00 -9.60 -8.69
C HIS A 14 -3.44 -8.43 -7.87
N GLU A 15 -3.33 -8.58 -6.55
CA GLU A 15 -2.69 -7.56 -5.69
C GLU A 15 -1.20 -7.41 -6.00
N ALA A 16 -0.49 -8.52 -6.23
CA ALA A 16 0.91 -8.52 -6.64
C ALA A 16 1.10 -7.86 -8.02
N GLU A 17 0.19 -8.11 -8.96
CA GLU A 17 0.17 -7.45 -10.27
C GLU A 17 0.00 -5.93 -10.13
N ILE A 18 -0.95 -5.47 -9.30
CA ILE A 18 -1.16 -4.04 -9.03
C ILE A 18 0.08 -3.40 -8.43
N ALA A 19 0.73 -4.06 -7.46
CA ALA A 19 1.95 -3.57 -6.82
C ALA A 19 3.09 -3.45 -7.85
N ARG A 20 3.30 -4.50 -8.66
CA ARG A 20 4.33 -4.51 -9.71
C ARG A 20 4.10 -3.41 -10.75
N GLU A 21 2.89 -3.25 -11.28
CA GLU A 21 2.61 -2.20 -12.28
C GLU A 21 2.75 -0.78 -11.68
N SER A 22 2.48 -0.64 -10.38
CA SER A 22 2.73 0.62 -9.66
C SER A 22 4.23 0.91 -9.56
N LEU A 23 5.03 -0.12 -9.26
CA LEU A 23 6.48 -0.05 -9.15
C LEU A 23 7.16 0.23 -10.50
N ASP A 24 6.80 -0.47 -11.57
CA ASP A 24 7.30 -0.20 -12.94
C ASP A 24 7.15 1.28 -13.31
N ARG A 25 5.95 1.83 -13.04
CA ARG A 25 5.68 3.25 -13.30
C ARG A 25 6.47 4.17 -12.37
N HIS A 26 6.69 3.79 -11.11
CA HIS A 26 7.48 4.55 -10.15
C HIS A 26 8.97 4.55 -10.56
N GLU A 27 9.49 3.42 -11.03
CA GLU A 27 10.88 3.24 -11.50
C GLU A 27 11.23 4.20 -12.64
N ALA A 28 10.25 4.52 -13.50
CA ALA A 28 10.43 5.47 -14.59
C ALA A 28 10.69 6.92 -14.11
N LYS A 29 10.37 7.23 -12.85
CA LYS A 29 10.54 8.56 -12.24
C LYS A 29 11.55 8.57 -11.09
N ALA A 30 11.82 7.40 -10.51
CA ALA A 30 12.74 7.24 -9.39
C ALA A 30 14.19 7.49 -9.82
N PRO A 31 15.02 8.07 -8.94
CA PRO A 31 16.46 8.21 -9.18
C PRO A 31 17.14 6.83 -9.17
N ASP A 32 18.28 6.68 -9.88
CA ASP A 32 19.01 5.40 -10.01
C ASP A 32 19.29 4.68 -8.68
N VAL A 33 19.42 5.43 -7.58
CA VAL A 33 19.63 4.88 -6.23
C VAL A 33 18.43 4.09 -5.68
N GLU A 34 17.22 4.35 -6.17
CA GLU A 34 15.99 3.64 -5.80
C GLU A 34 15.61 2.58 -6.84
N ARG A 35 16.19 2.64 -8.05
CA ARG A 35 15.88 1.72 -9.15
C ARG A 35 16.29 0.28 -8.84
N GLU A 36 17.41 0.08 -8.15
CA GLU A 36 17.83 -1.26 -7.69
C GLU A 36 16.81 -1.85 -6.71
N THR A 37 16.36 -1.07 -5.72
CA THR A 37 15.32 -1.49 -4.77
C THR A 37 14.00 -1.80 -5.47
N ILE A 38 13.60 -0.96 -6.44
CA ILE A 38 12.36 -1.18 -7.20
C ILE A 38 12.46 -2.45 -8.05
N ALA A 39 13.59 -2.70 -8.70
CA ALA A 39 13.80 -3.90 -9.49
C ALA A 39 13.77 -5.18 -8.64
N ASP A 40 14.34 -5.16 -7.43
CA ASP A 40 14.28 -6.28 -6.49
C ASP A 40 12.84 -6.57 -6.06
N LEU A 41 12.09 -5.51 -5.74
CA LEU A 41 10.67 -5.60 -5.43
C LEU A 41 9.85 -6.18 -6.59
N GLU A 42 10.05 -5.67 -7.82
CA GLU A 42 9.36 -6.18 -9.00
C GLU A 42 9.64 -7.66 -9.25
N ALA A 43 10.87 -8.11 -9.02
CA ALA A 43 11.23 -9.52 -9.09
C ALA A 43 10.46 -10.32 -8.03
N ALA A 44 10.41 -9.85 -6.78
CA ALA A 44 9.65 -10.49 -5.70
C ALA A 44 8.16 -10.61 -6.03
N PHE A 45 7.54 -9.56 -6.60
CA PHE A 45 6.13 -9.60 -7.03
C PHE A 45 5.91 -10.46 -8.29
N SER A 46 6.91 -10.60 -9.16
CA SER A 46 6.81 -11.42 -10.37
C SER A 46 6.79 -12.94 -10.08
N GLU A 47 7.25 -13.37 -8.91
CA GLU A 47 7.15 -14.78 -8.50
C GLU A 47 5.73 -15.21 -8.07
N ALA A 48 4.76 -14.27 -8.03
CA ALA A 48 3.35 -14.58 -7.77
C ALA A 48 2.76 -15.51 -8.85
N SER A 49 2.73 -16.81 -8.58
CA SER A 49 1.96 -17.76 -9.38
C SER A 49 0.49 -17.74 -8.92
N ASP A 50 -0.34 -17.09 -9.74
CA ASP A 50 -1.81 -17.08 -9.88
C ASP A 50 -2.77 -17.07 -8.67
N ASP A 51 -2.48 -17.68 -7.52
CA ASP A 51 -3.42 -17.78 -6.40
C ASP A 51 -3.03 -16.90 -5.20
N ARG A 52 -1.80 -17.04 -4.69
CA ARG A 52 -1.28 -16.28 -3.54
C ARG A 52 0.24 -16.19 -3.58
N LEU A 53 0.77 -15.04 -3.17
CA LEU A 53 2.19 -14.77 -3.02
C LEU A 53 2.45 -14.24 -1.61
N THR A 54 3.45 -14.80 -0.94
CA THR A 54 4.00 -14.24 0.29
C THR A 54 5.28 -13.51 -0.06
N VAL A 55 5.30 -12.19 0.07
CA VAL A 55 6.50 -11.37 -0.12
C VAL A 55 7.11 -11.02 1.23
N SER A 56 8.42 -11.18 1.35
CA SER A 56 9.19 -10.72 2.51
C SER A 56 9.78 -9.36 2.19
N LEU A 57 9.26 -8.31 2.82
CA LEU A 57 9.71 -6.94 2.58
C LEU A 57 10.34 -6.36 3.83
N THR A 58 11.36 -5.52 3.68
CA THR A 58 11.82 -4.65 4.76
C THR A 58 10.94 -3.42 4.87
N ARG A 59 11.05 -2.72 6.01
CA ARG A 59 10.40 -1.41 6.21
C ARG A 59 10.76 -0.41 5.11
N ALA A 60 12.01 -0.40 4.60
CA ALA A 60 12.41 0.53 3.55
C ALA A 60 11.69 0.21 2.21
N GLU A 61 11.63 -1.06 1.86
CA GLU A 61 10.95 -1.54 0.65
C GLU A 61 9.44 -1.30 0.71
N ALA A 62 8.81 -1.59 1.86
CA ALA A 62 7.38 -1.34 2.06
C ALA A 62 7.04 0.15 1.88
N ARG A 63 7.94 1.06 2.26
CA ARG A 63 7.77 2.50 2.02
C ARG A 63 7.78 2.85 0.53
N VAL A 64 8.65 2.21 -0.26
CA VAL A 64 8.69 2.40 -1.72
C VAL A 64 7.41 1.87 -2.37
N VAL A 65 6.94 0.69 -1.94
CA VAL A 65 5.66 0.13 -2.41
C VAL A 65 4.49 1.05 -2.08
N ILE A 66 4.41 1.56 -0.86
CA ILE A 66 3.38 2.52 -0.44
C ILE A 66 3.44 3.78 -1.32
N ALA A 67 4.62 4.36 -1.53
CA ALA A 67 4.77 5.56 -2.37
C ALA A 67 4.32 5.31 -3.83
N ALA A 68 4.66 4.15 -4.39
CA ALA A 68 4.24 3.75 -5.73
C ALA A 68 2.71 3.60 -5.82
N LEU A 69 2.08 3.01 -4.79
CA LEU A 69 0.62 2.86 -4.71
C LEU A 69 -0.09 4.21 -4.55
N GLU A 70 0.46 5.14 -3.77
CA GLU A 70 -0.07 6.51 -3.64
C GLU A 70 -0.05 7.25 -4.99
N GLU A 71 1.03 7.12 -5.76
CA GLU A 71 1.09 7.71 -7.10
C GLU A 71 0.08 7.10 -8.06
N ARG A 72 -0.21 5.80 -7.92
CA ARG A 72 -1.27 5.13 -8.67
C ARG A 72 -2.64 5.64 -8.25
N GLU A 73 -2.93 5.73 -6.96
CA GLU A 73 -4.20 6.24 -6.41
C GLU A 73 -4.55 7.62 -6.99
N VAL A 74 -3.59 8.56 -6.99
CA VAL A 74 -3.78 9.92 -7.51
C VAL A 74 -4.21 9.93 -8.99
N ARG A 75 -3.84 8.90 -9.77
CA ARG A 75 -4.12 8.80 -11.20
C ARG A 75 -5.23 7.81 -11.56
N ALA A 76 -5.45 6.81 -10.72
CA ALA A 76 -6.47 5.79 -10.91
C ALA A 76 -7.86 6.37 -10.65
N ARG A 77 -8.90 5.67 -11.11
CA ARG A 77 -10.30 6.06 -10.89
C ARG A 77 -11.18 4.83 -10.64
N GLY A 78 -12.15 4.98 -9.75
CA GLY A 78 -13.12 3.92 -9.46
C GLY A 78 -12.47 2.73 -8.78
N ARG A 79 -12.65 1.52 -9.33
CA ARG A 79 -12.19 0.29 -8.66
C ARG A 79 -10.68 0.16 -8.54
N GLU A 80 -9.92 0.73 -9.47
CA GLU A 80 -8.45 0.68 -9.39
C GLU A 80 -7.89 1.55 -8.26
N GLU A 81 -8.57 2.68 -7.98
CA GLU A 81 -8.24 3.57 -6.86
C GLU A 81 -8.53 2.87 -5.53
N GLU A 82 -9.72 2.27 -5.40
CA GLU A 82 -10.13 1.50 -4.21
C GLU A 82 -9.16 0.35 -3.93
N ARG A 83 -8.77 -0.41 -4.98
CA ARG A 83 -7.81 -1.53 -4.84
C ARG A 83 -6.42 -1.07 -4.41
N ALA A 84 -5.91 0.01 -5.00
CA ALA A 84 -4.60 0.56 -4.62
C ALA A 84 -4.61 1.06 -3.18
N LEU A 85 -5.73 1.66 -2.75
CA LEU A 85 -5.92 2.15 -1.39
C LEU A 85 -6.00 0.99 -0.37
N GLU A 86 -6.80 -0.05 -0.63
CA GLU A 86 -6.86 -1.26 0.20
C GLU A 86 -5.47 -1.89 0.39
N LEU A 87 -4.70 -1.96 -0.70
CA LEU A 87 -3.34 -2.51 -0.68
C LEU A 87 -2.41 -1.63 0.15
N ARG A 88 -2.46 -0.31 -0.05
CA ARG A 88 -1.65 0.66 0.68
C ARG A 88 -1.91 0.59 2.18
N GLU A 89 -3.19 0.55 2.59
CA GLU A 89 -3.58 0.44 4.00
C GLU A 89 -3.08 -0.86 4.62
N ARG A 90 -3.11 -1.96 3.87
CA ARG A 90 -2.57 -3.25 4.31
C ARG A 90 -1.07 -3.18 4.57
N PHE A 91 -0.28 -2.61 3.65
CA PHE A 91 1.16 -2.41 3.85
C PHE A 91 1.45 -1.44 5.00
N ALA A 92 0.70 -0.35 5.11
CA ALA A 92 0.87 0.64 6.17
C ALA A 92 0.61 0.02 7.56
N THR A 93 -0.49 -0.72 7.69
CA THR A 93 -0.84 -1.46 8.91
C THR A 93 0.19 -2.53 9.23
N ALA A 94 0.63 -3.29 8.22
CA ALA A 94 1.59 -4.37 8.40
C ALA A 94 2.95 -3.89 8.89
N PHE A 95 3.36 -2.64 8.60
CA PHE A 95 4.65 -2.08 9.00
C PHE A 95 4.56 -0.93 10.03
N ASP A 96 3.37 -0.70 10.59
CA ASP A 96 3.12 0.40 11.54
C ASP A 96 3.61 1.76 10.99
N PHE A 97 3.34 2.01 9.70
CA PHE A 97 3.48 3.36 9.18
C PHE A 97 2.33 4.18 9.76
N GLU A 98 2.65 5.36 10.31
CA GLU A 98 1.65 6.32 10.80
C GLU A 98 0.69 6.62 9.64
N GLN A 99 -0.41 5.88 9.60
CA GLN A 99 -1.52 6.17 8.71
C GLN A 99 -1.94 7.56 9.14
N ARG A 100 -1.76 8.53 8.26
CA ARG A 100 -2.24 9.88 8.51
C ARG A 100 -3.74 9.71 8.71
N ASP A 101 -4.13 9.67 9.97
CA ASP A 101 -5.41 9.24 10.48
C ASP A 101 -6.42 10.25 9.96
N VAL A 102 -6.91 10.04 8.74
CA VAL A 102 -8.18 10.59 8.32
C VAL A 102 -9.22 9.63 8.88
N SER A 103 -9.24 9.52 10.20
CA SER A 103 -10.45 9.20 10.96
C SER A 103 -11.47 10.23 10.49
N MET A 104 -12.22 9.84 9.45
CA MET A 104 -13.51 10.37 9.17
C MET A 104 -14.28 10.12 10.47
N ASP A 105 -14.45 11.18 11.26
CA ASP A 105 -15.38 11.25 12.38
C ASP A 105 -16.78 11.01 11.81
N ALA A 106 -17.07 9.75 11.57
CA ALA A 106 -18.36 9.21 11.23
C ALA A 106 -18.77 8.40 12.45
N GLU A 107 -19.18 9.09 13.51
CA GLU A 107 -20.37 8.74 14.30
C GLU A 107 -20.55 9.70 15.50
N ALA A 108 -21.37 10.72 15.29
CA ALA A 108 -22.37 11.07 16.30
C ALA A 108 -23.63 11.57 15.58
N PRO A 109 -24.71 10.78 15.46
CA PRO A 109 -26.01 11.36 15.19
C PRO A 109 -26.36 12.21 16.42
N THR A 110 -26.15 13.54 16.33
CA THR A 110 -26.59 14.45 17.38
C THR A 110 -28.11 14.38 17.42
N THR A 111 -28.63 13.49 18.26
CA THR A 111 -30.03 13.43 18.63
C THR A 111 -30.44 14.83 19.05
N TYR A 112 -31.31 15.41 18.24
CA TYR A 112 -32.10 16.59 18.56
C TYR A 112 -32.73 16.41 19.95
N PRO A 113 -32.47 17.25 20.96
CA PRO A 113 -33.45 17.41 22.01
C PRO A 113 -34.53 18.37 21.48
N ALA A 114 -35.58 17.77 20.92
CA ALA A 114 -36.83 18.48 20.72
C ALA A 114 -37.52 18.69 22.08
N ARG A 115 -37.79 19.97 22.36
CA ARG A 115 -38.87 20.53 23.20
C ARG A 115 -38.73 20.57 24.73
N ARG A 116 -38.83 21.82 25.19
CA ARG A 116 -39.51 22.35 26.40
C ARG A 116 -40.61 21.44 26.97
N PRO A 117 -40.84 21.53 28.29
CA PRO A 117 -41.90 22.41 28.80
C PRO A 117 -41.38 23.67 29.52
#